data_AF-A0A7L4RRE7-F1
#
_entry.id   AF-A0A7L4RRE7-F1
#
_cell.length_a   1.000
_cell.length_b   1.000
_cell.length_c   1.000
_cell.angle_alpha   90.00
_cell.angle_beta   90.00
_cell.angle_gamma   90.00
#
_symmetry.space_group_name_H-M   'P 1'
#
loop_
_entity.id
_entity.type
_entity.pdbx_description
1 polymer ?
#
loop_
_entity_poly.entity_id
_entity_poly.type
_entity_poly.pdbx_seq_one_letter_code
_entity_poly.pdbx_strand_id
1 'polypeptide(L)'
;MPDKDTKKADENSWVYLAIYFFGILGGIIAYILEKDNKKIRFHALQAIFLGIIMVVLSFTIILGIFNILIWLYGMYVGYKEYTGETVRVPYLAEYADKYV
;
A
#
# COMPACT_ATOMS: atom_id res chain seq x y z
N MET A 1 -7.30 -42.31 -16.31
CA MET A 1 -7.80 -41.16 -17.08
C MET A 1 -8.33 -40.15 -16.06
N PRO A 2 -7.82 -38.92 -15.98
CA PRO A 2 -8.43 -37.93 -15.10
C PRO A 2 -9.82 -37.62 -15.65
N ASP A 3 -10.80 -37.72 -14.77
CA ASP A 3 -12.21 -37.50 -15.05
C ASP A 3 -12.43 -36.11 -15.66
N LYS A 4 -13.17 -36.06 -16.76
CA LYS A 4 -13.56 -34.84 -17.47
C LYS A 4 -14.82 -34.25 -16.82
N ASP A 5 -14.85 -34.23 -15.50
CA ASP A 5 -15.71 -33.31 -14.74
C ASP A 5 -15.15 -31.90 -14.95
N THR A 6 -15.46 -31.38 -16.13
CA THR A 6 -15.37 -29.97 -16.45
C THR A 6 -15.99 -29.22 -15.29
N LYS A 7 -15.15 -28.44 -14.59
CA LYS A 7 -15.60 -27.48 -13.58
C LYS A 7 -16.78 -26.72 -14.15
N LYS A 8 -18.01 -27.11 -13.81
CA LYS A 8 -19.15 -26.21 -13.99
C LYS A 8 -18.79 -25.00 -13.16
N ALA A 9 -18.45 -23.91 -13.83
CA ALA A 9 -18.35 -22.62 -13.19
C ALA A 9 -19.65 -22.46 -12.38
N ASP A 10 -19.53 -22.21 -11.08
CA ASP A 10 -20.72 -21.93 -10.31
C ASP A 10 -21.45 -20.76 -10.98
N GLU A 11 -22.78 -20.77 -10.91
CA GLU A 11 -23.66 -19.79 -11.58
C GLU A 11 -23.25 -18.34 -11.26
N ASN A 12 -22.55 -18.14 -10.13
CA ASN A 12 -22.09 -16.86 -9.61
C ASN A 12 -20.58 -16.64 -9.76
N SER A 13 -19.91 -17.34 -10.68
CA SER A 13 -18.44 -17.31 -10.79
C SER A 13 -17.88 -15.92 -11.06
N TRP A 14 -18.66 -15.07 -11.73
CA TRP A 14 -18.32 -13.68 -12.01
C TRP A 14 -18.31 -12.80 -10.74
N VAL A 15 -19.08 -13.16 -9.70
CA VAL A 15 -19.16 -12.38 -8.44
C VAL A 15 -17.81 -12.38 -7.74
N TYR A 16 -17.08 -13.51 -7.74
CA TYR A 16 -15.73 -13.54 -7.16
C TYR A 16 -14.79 -12.59 -7.90
N LEU A 17 -14.87 -12.53 -9.24
CA LEU A 17 -14.07 -11.60 -10.02
C LEU A 17 -14.43 -10.15 -9.69
N ALA A 18 -15.73 -9.84 -9.57
CA ALA A 18 -16.19 -8.51 -9.19
C ALA A 18 -15.69 -8.08 -7.80
N ILE A 19 -15.75 -8.98 -6.80
CA ILE A 19 -15.26 -8.73 -5.44
C ILE A 19 -13.81 -8.26 -5.46
N TYR A 20 -12.94 -8.97 -6.19
CA TYR A 20 -11.52 -8.61 -6.25
C TYR A 20 -11.26 -7.41 -7.15
N PHE A 21 -12.01 -7.25 -8.25
CA PHE A 21 -11.88 -6.11 -9.16
C PHE A 21 -12.17 -4.79 -8.45
N PHE A 22 -13.21 -4.75 -7.61
CA PHE A 22 -13.55 -3.57 -6.81
C PHE A 22 -12.86 -3.53 -5.44
N GLY A 23 -11.99 -4.48 -5.14
CA GLY A 23 -11.15 -4.52 -3.94
C GLY A 23 -11.94 -4.41 -2.63
N ILE A 24 -11.57 -3.43 -1.79
CA ILE A 24 -12.21 -3.20 -0.48
C ILE A 24 -13.71 -2.94 -0.65
N LEU A 25 -14.09 -2.08 -1.60
CA LEU A 25 -15.50 -1.72 -1.80
C LEU A 25 -16.31 -2.92 -2.29
N GLY A 26 -15.78 -3.67 -3.25
CA GLY A 26 -16.40 -4.90 -3.73
C GLY A 26 -16.60 -5.93 -2.63
N GLY A 27 -15.56 -6.13 -1.80
CA GLY A 27 -15.63 -7.00 -0.63
C GLY A 27 -16.65 -6.54 0.41
N ILE A 28 -16.72 -5.25 0.75
CA ILE A 28 -17.73 -4.74 1.71
C ILE A 28 -19.14 -4.98 1.20
N ILE A 29 -19.41 -4.61 -0.06
CA ILE A 29 -20.73 -4.76 -0.68
C ILE A 29 -21.14 -6.23 -0.70
N ALA A 30 -20.27 -7.12 -1.18
CA ALA A 30 -20.55 -8.54 -1.23
C ALA A 30 -20.75 -9.15 0.17
N TYR A 31 -19.97 -8.75 1.17
CA TYR A 31 -20.12 -9.25 2.53
C TYR A 31 -21.44 -8.80 3.19
N ILE A 32 -21.91 -7.60 2.87
CA ILE A 32 -23.18 -7.07 3.37
C ILE A 32 -24.37 -7.73 2.67
N LEU A 33 -24.34 -7.82 1.34
CA LEU A 33 -25.46 -8.34 0.55
C LEU A 33 -25.60 -9.85 0.67
N GLU A 34 -24.48 -10.58 0.68
CA GLU A 34 -24.51 -12.04 0.70
C GLU A 34 -24.45 -12.56 2.13
N LYS A 35 -25.56 -13.14 2.61
CA LYS A 35 -25.68 -13.64 3.99
C LYS A 35 -25.47 -15.14 4.11
N ASP A 36 -25.94 -15.91 3.12
CA ASP A 36 -26.03 -17.36 3.19
C ASP A 36 -24.86 -18.06 2.50
N ASN A 37 -24.34 -17.46 1.42
CA ASN A 37 -23.20 -18.04 0.71
C ASN A 37 -21.87 -17.77 1.43
N LYS A 38 -21.48 -18.73 2.27
CA LYS A 38 -20.21 -18.72 3.02
C LYS A 38 -18.98 -18.51 2.12
N LYS A 39 -18.99 -19.01 0.88
CA LYS A 39 -17.84 -18.91 -0.05
C LYS A 39 -17.68 -17.50 -0.60
N ILE A 40 -18.78 -16.85 -0.99
CA ILE A 40 -18.77 -15.43 -1.39
C ILE A 40 -18.32 -14.55 -0.21
N ARG A 41 -18.88 -14.78 0.99
CA ARG A 41 -18.50 -14.03 2.20
C ARG A 41 -17.01 -14.18 2.56
N PHE A 42 -16.45 -15.38 2.37
CA PHE A 42 -15.02 -15.61 2.56
C PHE A 42 -14.18 -14.75 1.61
N HIS A 43 -14.46 -14.79 0.31
CA HIS A 43 -13.71 -13.98 -0.66
C HIS A 43 -13.95 -12.49 -0.50
N ALA A 44 -15.14 -12.09 -0.04
CA ALA A 44 -15.46 -10.72 0.31
C ALA A 44 -14.56 -10.20 1.45
N LEU A 45 -14.44 -10.95 2.55
CA LEU A 45 -13.51 -10.61 3.64
C LEU A 45 -12.06 -10.64 3.19
N GLN A 46 -11.67 -11.63 2.38
CA GLN A 46 -10.32 -11.74 1.84
C GLN A 46 -9.95 -10.50 1.01
N ALA A 47 -10.84 -10.03 0.14
CA ALA A 47 -10.62 -8.83 -0.66
C ALA A 47 -10.48 -7.56 0.19
N ILE A 48 -11.27 -7.44 1.26
CA ILE A 48 -11.14 -6.34 2.24
C ILE A 48 -9.75 -6.36 2.88
N PHE A 49 -9.33 -7.49 3.44
CA PHE A 49 -8.04 -7.59 4.11
C PHE A 49 -6.86 -7.35 3.17
N LEU A 50 -6.88 -7.93 1.97
CA LEU A 50 -5.85 -7.69 0.97
C LEU A 50 -5.81 -6.21 0.55
N GLY A 51 -6.97 -5.57 0.40
CA GLY A 51 -7.03 -4.15 0.09
C GLY A 51 -6.45 -3.27 1.21
N ILE A 52 -6.73 -3.57 2.48
CA ILE A 52 -6.14 -2.84 3.62
C ILE A 52 -4.62 -3.01 3.63
N ILE A 53 -4.11 -4.24 3.44
CA ILE A 53 -2.67 -4.51 3.35
C ILE A 53 -2.04 -3.68 2.21
N MET A 54 -2.68 -3.65 1.04
CA MET A 54 -2.21 -2.85 -0.10
C MET A 54 -2.14 -1.36 0.22
N VAL A 55 -3.15 -0.81 0.91
CA VAL A 55 -3.15 0.60 1.34
C VAL A 55 -2.01 0.87 2.32
N VAL A 56 -1.82 0.03 3.33
CA VAL A 56 -0.73 0.19 4.31
C VAL A 56 0.64 0.13 3.62
N LEU A 57 0.84 -0.85 2.74
CA LEU A 57 2.10 -0.98 1.99
C LEU A 57 2.35 0.22 1.07
N SER A 58 1.31 0.79 0.46
CA SER A 58 1.46 1.99 -0.37
C SER A 58 2.04 3.18 0.41
N PHE A 59 1.65 3.36 1.68
CA PHE A 59 2.25 4.39 2.54
C PHE A 59 3.73 4.12 2.82
N THR A 60 4.12 2.85 3.03
CA THR A 60 5.53 2.51 3.27
C THR A 60 6.44 2.82 2.09
N ILE A 61 5.96 2.62 0.86
CA ILE A 61 6.72 2.96 -0.36
C ILE A 61 6.93 4.48 -0.46
N ILE A 62 5.88 5.27 -0.20
CA ILE A 62 5.96 6.73 -0.20
C ILE A 62 6.98 7.21 0.84
N LEU A 63 6.90 6.69 2.06
CA LEU A 63 7.88 7.01 3.12
C LEU A 63 9.30 6.61 2.74
N GLY A 64 9.47 5.49 2.03
CA GLY A 64 10.77 5.06 1.49
C GLY A 64 11.37 6.09 0.52
N ILE A 65 10.56 6.68 -0.36
CA ILE A 65 10.99 7.72 -1.29
C ILE A 65 11.42 9.00 -0.53
N PHE A 66 10.67 9.41 0.50
CA PHE A 66 11.09 10.56 1.32
C PHE A 66 12.41 10.31 2.05
N ASN A 67 12.63 9.11 2.57
CA ASN A 67 13.88 8.76 3.25
C ASN A 67 15.10 8.89 2.32
N ILE A 68 15.00 8.39 1.08
CA ILE A 68 16.11 8.52 0.12
C ILE A 68 16.35 9.99 -0.28
N LEU A 69 15.29 10.79 -0.41
CA LEU A 69 15.43 12.22 -0.73
C LEU A 69 16.09 13.01 0.40
N ILE A 70 15.72 12.74 1.66
CA ILE A 70 16.36 13.37 2.83
C ILE A 70 17.84 13.00 2.88
N TRP A 71 18.17 11.72 2.64
CA TRP A 71 19.55 11.26 2.60
C TRP A 71 20.36 11.94 1.47
N LEU A 72 19.81 12.01 0.25
CA LEU A 72 20.43 12.72 -0.88
C LEU A 72 20.62 14.21 -0.60
N TYR A 73 19.65 14.86 0.07
CA TYR A 73 19.79 16.25 0.49
C TYR A 73 20.94 16.44 1.50
N GLY A 74 21.10 15.52 2.45
CA GLY A 74 22.25 15.52 3.36
C GLY A 74 23.59 15.42 2.63
N MET A 75 23.68 14.56 1.62
CA MET A 75 24.87 14.47 0.75
C MET A 75 25.14 15.76 -0.01
N TYR A 76 24.08 16.42 -0.50
CA TYR A 76 24.19 17.73 -1.15
C TYR A 76 24.71 18.81 -0.19
N VAL A 77 24.19 18.88 1.04
CA VAL A 77 24.67 19.83 2.06
C VAL A 77 26.16 19.61 2.35
N GLY A 78 26.58 18.36 2.53
CA GLY A 78 28.00 18.03 2.73
C GLY A 78 28.88 18.39 1.53
N TYR A 79 28.39 18.18 0.31
CA TYR A 79 29.09 18.60 -0.91
C TYR A 79 29.25 20.12 -0.99
N LYS A 80 28.21 20.88 -0.66
CA LYS A 80 28.28 22.35 -0.66
C LYS A 80 29.29 22.88 0.35
N GLU A 81 29.31 22.30 1.55
CA GLU A 81 30.31 22.62 2.57
C GLU A 81 31.74 22.30 2.08
N TYR A 82 31.93 21.14 1.42
CA TYR A 82 33.21 20.79 0.79
C TYR A 82 33.66 21.82 -0.26
N THR A 83 32.72 22.43 -1.00
CA THR A 83 33.03 23.51 -1.97
C THR A 83 33.22 24.90 -1.32
N GLY A 84 33.13 25.00 0.01
CA GLY A 84 33.30 26.24 0.76
C GLY A 84 32.04 27.10 0.85
N GLU A 85 30.87 26.56 0.52
CA GLU A 85 29.59 27.25 0.66
C GLU A 85 28.73 26.58 1.72
N THR A 86 28.59 27.21 2.88
CA THR A 86 27.81 26.66 3.99
C THR A 86 26.32 26.82 3.76
N VAL A 87 25.64 25.67 3.63
CA VAL A 87 24.18 25.61 3.52
C VAL A 87 23.57 25.54 4.92
N ARG A 88 22.90 26.61 5.34
CA ARG A 88 22.14 26.62 6.59
C ARG A 88 20.74 26.09 6.35
N VAL A 89 20.47 24.86 6.79
CA VAL A 89 19.15 24.25 6.71
C VAL A 89 18.21 24.93 7.72
N PRO A 90 17.13 25.62 7.29
CA PRO A 90 16.23 26.31 8.21
C PRO A 90 15.63 25.37 9.26
N TYR A 91 15.36 25.88 10.46
CA TYR A 91 14.95 25.13 11.66
C TYR A 91 15.98 24.15 12.22
N LEU A 92 16.62 23.31 11.39
CA LEU A 92 17.64 22.35 11.82
C LEU A 92 18.92 23.06 12.26
N ALA A 93 19.40 24.03 11.48
CA ALA A 93 20.60 24.81 11.82
C ALA A 93 20.35 25.66 13.08
N GLU A 94 19.20 26.33 13.17
CA GLU A 94 18.84 27.13 14.36
C GLU A 94 18.74 26.29 15.63
N TYR A 95 18.28 25.04 15.50
CA TYR A 95 18.25 24.11 16.63
C TYR A 95 19.65 23.60 16.98
N ALA A 96 20.48 23.27 15.99
CA ALA A 96 21.85 22.78 16.19
C ALA A 96 22.73 23.82 16.89
N ASP A 97 22.61 25.10 16.52
CA ASP A 97 23.32 26.24 17.13
C ASP A 97 23.11 26.34 18.65
N LYS A 98 22.07 25.71 19.22
CA LYS A 98 21.85 25.70 20.67
C LYS A 98 22.79 24.76 21.42
N TYR A 99 23.51 23.88 20.72
CA TYR A 99 24.31 22.81 21.31
C TYR A 99 25.80 22.85 20.90
N VAL A 100 26.19 23.79 20.05
CA VAL A 100 27.59 24.04 19.62
C VAL A 100 27.99 25.46 19.97
#